data_AF-A0A8S2NGQ4-F1
#
_entry.id   AF-A0A8S2NGQ4-F1
#
_cell.length_a   1.000
_cell.length_b   1.000
_cell.length_c   1.000
_cell.angle_alpha   90.00
_cell.angle_beta   90.00
_cell.angle_gamma   90.00
#
_symmetry.space_group_name_H-M   'P 1'
#
loop_
_entity.id
_entity.type
_entity.pdbx_description
1 polymer ?
#
loop_
_entity_poly.entity_id
_entity_poly.type
_entity_poly.pdbx_seq_one_letter_code
_entity_poly.pdbx_strand_id
1 'polypeptide(L)'
;MGHNKIVKLLLEYGASRSIKNKDDLTPFEVACTQETKTIFEQIVGKSDRKDAIKWVLVSPGIAKKRDQFRKNTDFLKRFDHCSTRHLIVEIIEYYLKGYLVEKEGFSMNHLKSIEDSFNQAIQKQNIIYYFIQAYTASSTRFSEILNEHLARYIIDYFDDFDPKKDNHGLVNCLVNIVTLLIHHPDFDRYGFIGTTYRGILMTENEFCPYAVGGKIMNLTFLSTSKRLEMAEIFSGKGELLKSLKHSNNTCIQQQPTLIRYTIKNHHTALDIENISKIPDEKEVLIPPFALFKVIYVERNNASCYNEIHLEECDESICKTLRTHLYGLFSRKTFDYIFNELDKNTSDRRWNAFLIVNEKMKWKPINKEDVATFFAHVHRQKTGLKFLALKCDETRTCNYTQKHPWCNDYVQPMVGRQYYGRGWIQLWSHCNYYNASQALSIDLLSNPDLVSQNEVIASQVAMWYWKAYGMREYAAKGQFNETTKLLTPNECPKVNRIDQYTRVQTYLRVRQCYGLQTSIGDSLYC
;
A
#
# COMPACT_ATOMS: atom_id res chain seq x y z
N MET A 1 10.07 15.05 -48.43
CA MET A 1 9.71 13.61 -48.37
C MET A 1 10.79 12.70 -47.77
N GLY A 2 12.09 13.05 -47.78
CA GLY A 2 13.15 12.19 -47.20
C GLY A 2 13.39 12.32 -45.69
N HIS A 3 13.08 13.48 -45.10
CA HIS A 3 13.41 13.77 -43.69
C HIS A 3 12.72 12.85 -42.68
N ASN A 4 11.47 12.48 -42.91
CA ASN A 4 10.73 11.56 -42.04
C ASN A 4 11.38 10.18 -41.95
N LYS A 5 11.81 9.62 -43.10
CA LYS A 5 12.52 8.33 -43.14
C LYS A 5 13.87 8.41 -42.42
N ILE A 6 14.60 9.52 -42.57
CA ILE A 6 15.89 9.73 -41.90
C ILE A 6 15.70 9.89 -40.39
N VAL A 7 14.72 10.69 -39.94
CA VAL A 7 14.40 10.85 -38.51
C VAL A 7 14.01 9.51 -37.89
N LYS A 8 13.15 8.74 -38.58
CA LYS A 8 12.78 7.40 -38.13
C LYS A 8 14.00 6.49 -37.98
N LEU A 9 14.87 6.44 -39.00
CA LEU A 9 16.09 5.64 -38.98
C LEU A 9 17.04 6.10 -37.86
N LEU A 10 17.23 7.41 -37.67
CA LEU A 10 18.09 7.94 -36.60
C LEU A 10 17.58 7.56 -35.21
N LEU A 11 16.26 7.67 -34.99
CA LEU A 11 15.65 7.28 -33.72
C LEU A 11 15.68 5.76 -33.51
N GLU A 12 15.50 4.96 -34.56
CA GLU A 12 15.67 3.49 -34.52
C GLU A 12 17.10 3.08 -34.16
N TYR A 13 18.09 3.93 -34.49
CA TYR A 13 19.51 3.72 -34.18
C TYR A 13 20.01 4.51 -32.96
N GLY A 14 19.10 4.96 -32.09
CA GLY A 14 19.43 5.51 -30.77
C GLY A 14 19.83 6.99 -30.75
N ALA A 15 19.51 7.77 -31.79
CA ALA A 15 19.69 9.22 -31.75
C ALA A 15 18.88 9.84 -30.59
N SER A 16 19.54 10.70 -29.81
CA SER A 16 18.93 11.30 -28.62
C SER A 16 17.76 12.20 -28.99
N ARG A 17 16.67 12.04 -28.25
CA ARG A 17 15.42 12.81 -28.36
C ARG A 17 15.44 14.10 -27.55
N SER A 18 16.44 14.27 -26.67
CA SER A 18 16.50 15.33 -25.67
C SER A 18 17.70 16.27 -25.83
N ILE A 19 18.64 15.99 -26.74
CA ILE A 19 19.77 16.89 -27.01
C ILE A 19 19.25 18.20 -27.59
N LYS A 20 19.51 19.28 -26.87
CA LYS A 20 19.12 20.62 -27.28
C LYS A 20 20.13 21.20 -28.28
N ASN A 21 19.61 21.92 -29.27
CA ASN A 21 20.45 22.71 -30.17
C ASN A 21 20.94 23.99 -29.48
N LYS A 22 21.71 24.80 -30.21
CA LYS A 22 22.22 26.11 -29.75
C LYS A 22 21.14 27.12 -29.34
N ASP A 23 19.89 26.87 -29.73
CA ASP A 23 18.72 27.70 -29.44
C ASP A 23 17.88 27.11 -28.28
N ASP A 24 18.44 26.14 -27.54
CA ASP A 24 17.83 25.43 -26.41
C ASP A 24 16.59 24.59 -26.77
N LEU A 25 16.45 24.20 -28.05
CA LEU A 25 15.34 23.39 -28.56
C LEU A 25 15.75 21.94 -28.83
N THR A 26 14.92 21.00 -28.39
CA THR A 26 15.04 19.55 -28.66
C THR A 26 14.70 19.21 -30.12
N PRO A 27 15.09 18.02 -30.63
CA PRO A 27 14.75 17.60 -31.99
C PRO A 27 13.24 17.51 -32.22
N PHE A 28 12.45 17.24 -31.17
CA PHE A 28 10.99 17.27 -31.22
C PHE A 28 10.45 18.70 -31.40
N GLU A 29 11.01 19.67 -30.68
CA GLU A 29 10.60 21.08 -30.77
C GLU A 29 10.97 21.73 -32.10
N VAL A 30 12.09 21.29 -32.70
CA VAL A 30 12.54 21.74 -34.03
C VAL A 30 11.75 21.08 -35.18
N ALA A 31 11.05 19.96 -34.93
CA ALA A 31 10.32 19.25 -35.96
C ALA A 31 9.20 20.13 -36.57
N CYS A 32 9.32 20.44 -37.87
CA CYS A 32 8.43 21.40 -38.54
C CYS A 32 7.09 20.79 -38.97
N THR A 33 6.98 19.46 -39.10
CA THR A 33 5.76 18.80 -39.59
C THR A 33 5.17 17.87 -38.55
N GLN A 34 3.84 17.79 -38.50
CA GLN A 34 3.12 16.89 -37.60
C GLN A 34 3.48 15.42 -37.88
N GLU A 35 3.76 15.08 -39.13
CA GLU A 35 4.21 13.74 -39.55
C GLU A 35 5.60 13.40 -38.96
N THR A 36 6.52 14.37 -38.91
CA THR A 36 7.83 14.18 -38.25
C THR A 36 7.67 14.05 -36.74
N LYS A 37 6.79 14.86 -36.12
CA LYS A 37 6.50 14.81 -34.68
C LYS A 37 5.89 13.47 -34.28
N THR A 38 4.95 12.96 -35.06
CA THR A 38 4.38 11.63 -34.83
C THR A 38 5.43 10.53 -34.91
N ILE A 39 6.57 10.70 -35.58
CA ILE A 39 7.65 9.69 -35.55
C ILE A 39 8.36 9.66 -34.20
N PHE A 40 8.50 10.81 -33.52
CA PHE A 40 9.00 10.85 -32.15
C PHE A 40 8.00 10.23 -31.16
N GLU A 41 6.71 10.27 -31.47
CA GLU A 41 5.62 9.70 -30.67
C GLU A 41 5.36 8.21 -30.99
N GLN A 42 5.53 7.78 -32.24
CA GLN A 42 5.20 6.44 -32.76
C GLN A 42 6.29 5.39 -32.52
N ILE A 43 7.49 5.77 -32.07
CA ILE A 43 8.47 4.82 -31.49
C ILE A 43 8.14 4.62 -29.99
N VAL A 44 6.84 4.53 -29.71
CA VAL A 44 6.24 3.81 -28.58
C VAL A 44 5.38 2.74 -29.22
N GLY A 45 5.97 1.55 -29.35
CA GLY A 45 5.44 0.29 -29.90
C GLY A 45 4.06 0.29 -30.59
N LYS A 46 4.05 0.20 -31.93
CA LYS A 46 2.96 -0.47 -32.63
C LYS A 46 3.07 -1.99 -32.39
N SER A 47 2.29 -2.52 -31.46
CA SER A 47 1.97 -3.95 -31.39
C SER A 47 0.59 -4.18 -32.04
N ASP A 48 0.58 -4.58 -33.31
CA ASP A 48 -0.57 -5.22 -33.95
C ASP A 48 -0.75 -6.65 -33.39
N ARG A 49 -1.37 -6.84 -32.21
CA ARG A 49 -1.92 -8.14 -31.77
C ARG A 49 -3.19 -7.97 -30.93
N LYS A 50 -4.19 -8.80 -31.24
CA LYS A 50 -5.64 -8.72 -30.96
C LYS A 50 -6.13 -8.73 -29.49
N ASP A 51 -5.27 -8.62 -28.49
CA ASP A 51 -5.69 -8.50 -27.09
C ASP A 51 -5.08 -7.24 -26.47
N ALA A 52 -5.93 -6.35 -25.96
CA ALA A 52 -5.49 -5.09 -25.36
C ALA A 52 -4.51 -5.37 -24.19
N ILE A 53 -3.26 -4.96 -24.35
CA ILE A 53 -2.22 -5.12 -23.34
C ILE A 53 -2.66 -4.39 -22.06
N LYS A 54 -2.77 -5.13 -20.95
CA LYS A 54 -3.09 -4.55 -19.65
C LYS A 54 -1.81 -4.13 -18.94
N TRP A 55 -1.50 -2.84 -18.95
CA TRP A 55 -0.32 -2.29 -18.27
C TRP A 55 -0.47 -2.24 -16.75
N VAL A 56 -1.72 -2.11 -16.30
CA VAL A 56 -2.11 -2.10 -14.90
C VAL A 56 -3.21 -3.13 -14.65
N LEU A 57 -3.19 -3.71 -13.47
CA LEU A 57 -4.25 -4.58 -13.00
C LEU A 57 -5.11 -3.82 -12.00
N VAL A 58 -6.43 -3.96 -12.16
CA VAL A 58 -7.44 -3.44 -11.23
C VAL A 58 -8.42 -4.57 -10.97
N SER A 59 -8.38 -5.13 -9.76
CA SER A 59 -9.26 -6.23 -9.39
C SER A 59 -9.53 -6.26 -7.88
N PRO A 60 -10.70 -6.79 -7.44
CA PRO A 60 -10.89 -7.17 -6.06
C PRO A 60 -9.77 -8.13 -5.63
N GLY A 61 -9.15 -7.86 -4.47
CA GLY A 61 -8.10 -8.73 -3.94
C GLY A 61 -6.70 -8.58 -4.57
N ILE A 62 -6.45 -7.56 -5.38
CA ILE A 62 -5.13 -7.32 -6.00
C ILE A 62 -3.97 -7.23 -5.00
N ALA A 63 -4.22 -6.68 -3.81
CA ALA A 63 -3.24 -6.68 -2.71
C ALA A 63 -2.86 -8.11 -2.26
N LYS A 64 -3.81 -9.06 -2.31
CA LYS A 64 -3.55 -10.48 -2.02
C LYS A 64 -2.69 -11.12 -3.11
N LYS A 65 -2.96 -10.83 -4.40
CA LYS A 65 -2.11 -11.33 -5.52
C LYS A 65 -0.68 -10.84 -5.36
N ARG A 66 -0.48 -9.54 -5.08
CA ARG A 66 0.84 -8.97 -4.76
C ARG A 66 1.53 -9.66 -3.58
N ASP A 67 0.80 -9.90 -2.49
CA ASP A 67 1.34 -10.57 -1.31
C ASP A 67 1.70 -12.03 -1.59
N GLN A 68 0.90 -12.73 -2.38
CA GLN A 68 1.17 -14.09 -2.82
C GLN A 68 2.42 -14.14 -3.69
N PHE A 69 2.60 -13.20 -4.61
CA PHE A 69 3.84 -13.08 -5.38
C PHE A 69 5.07 -12.97 -4.48
N ARG A 70 5.04 -12.00 -3.55
CA ARG A 70 6.15 -11.76 -2.62
C ARG A 70 6.44 -13.00 -1.77
N LYS A 71 5.41 -13.68 -1.26
CA LYS A 71 5.57 -14.92 -0.49
C LYS A 71 6.16 -16.06 -1.32
N ASN A 72 5.62 -16.28 -2.52
CA ASN A 72 6.08 -17.35 -3.39
C ASN A 72 7.52 -17.14 -3.84
N THR A 73 8.00 -15.88 -3.85
CA THR A 73 9.37 -15.51 -4.21
C THR A 73 10.26 -15.25 -2.99
N ASP A 74 9.77 -15.45 -1.76
CA ASP A 74 10.54 -15.18 -0.52
C ASP A 74 11.80 -16.05 -0.42
N PHE A 75 11.82 -17.23 -1.05
CA PHE A 75 12.99 -18.12 -1.04
C PHE A 75 14.21 -17.47 -1.72
N LEU A 76 13.99 -16.51 -2.63
CA LEU A 76 15.05 -15.78 -3.33
C LEU A 76 15.69 -14.67 -2.50
N LYS A 77 15.18 -14.40 -1.28
CA LYS A 77 15.76 -13.42 -0.34
C LYS A 77 17.12 -13.80 0.23
N ARG A 78 17.60 -15.03 0.01
CA ARG A 78 18.87 -15.48 0.56
C ARG A 78 20.08 -14.85 -0.15
N PHE A 79 19.90 -14.31 -1.36
CA PHE A 79 20.89 -13.58 -2.18
C PHE A 79 22.35 -14.07 -1.99
N ASP A 80 22.55 -15.39 -1.99
CA ASP A 80 23.91 -15.92 -2.04
C ASP A 80 24.42 -15.84 -3.49
N HIS A 81 25.72 -15.60 -3.62
CA HIS A 81 26.36 -15.38 -4.91
C HIS A 81 26.10 -16.53 -5.92
N CYS A 82 25.95 -17.77 -5.44
CA CYS A 82 25.72 -18.92 -6.30
C CYS A 82 24.29 -18.92 -6.86
N SER A 83 23.29 -18.75 -5.99
CA SER A 83 21.88 -18.68 -6.38
C SER A 83 21.60 -17.50 -7.31
N THR A 84 22.14 -16.32 -7.00
CA THR A 84 21.99 -15.12 -7.84
C THR A 84 22.62 -15.33 -9.22
N ARG A 85 23.84 -15.89 -9.26
CA ARG A 85 24.51 -16.20 -10.54
C ARG A 85 23.68 -17.17 -11.37
N HIS A 86 23.12 -18.21 -10.75
CA HIS A 86 22.28 -19.18 -11.45
C HIS A 86 21.07 -18.53 -12.12
N LEU A 87 20.35 -17.65 -11.41
CA LEU A 87 19.19 -16.93 -11.96
C LEU A 87 19.58 -16.01 -13.12
N ILE A 88 20.69 -15.28 -13.00
CA ILE A 88 21.15 -14.38 -14.07
C ILE A 88 21.55 -15.19 -15.31
N VAL A 89 22.23 -16.32 -15.14
CA VAL A 89 22.58 -17.21 -16.26
C VAL A 89 21.32 -17.77 -16.91
N GLU A 90 20.31 -18.16 -16.13
CA GLU A 90 19.01 -18.61 -16.67
C GLU A 90 18.35 -17.51 -17.52
N ILE A 91 18.35 -16.26 -17.05
CA ILE A 91 17.82 -15.11 -17.80
C ILE A 91 18.61 -14.90 -19.10
N ILE A 92 19.94 -14.99 -19.08
CA ILE A 92 20.76 -14.83 -20.28
C ILE A 92 20.44 -15.91 -21.31
N GLU A 93 20.42 -17.18 -20.90
CA GLU A 93 20.25 -18.30 -21.83
C GLU A 93 18.81 -18.42 -22.33
N TYR A 94 17.82 -18.42 -21.45
CA TYR A 94 16.42 -18.66 -21.82
C TYR A 94 15.71 -17.41 -22.32
N TYR A 95 15.90 -16.26 -21.67
CA TYR A 95 15.18 -15.05 -22.05
C TYR A 95 15.90 -14.25 -23.12
N LEU A 96 17.16 -13.89 -22.90
CA LEU A 96 17.89 -13.04 -23.84
C LEU A 96 18.23 -13.79 -25.13
N LYS A 97 18.90 -14.94 -25.04
CA LYS A 97 19.31 -15.72 -26.22
C LYS A 97 18.13 -16.49 -26.81
N GLY A 98 17.38 -17.23 -25.99
CA GLY A 98 16.24 -18.02 -26.45
C GLY A 98 15.08 -17.15 -26.94
N TYR A 99 14.54 -16.28 -26.08
CA TYR A 99 13.29 -15.58 -26.40
C TYR A 99 13.48 -14.32 -27.25
N LEU A 100 14.37 -13.40 -26.85
CA LEU A 100 14.52 -12.14 -27.58
C LEU A 100 15.05 -12.38 -29.00
N VAL A 101 16.11 -13.19 -29.17
CA VAL A 101 16.68 -13.43 -30.50
C VAL A 101 15.74 -14.27 -31.35
N GLU A 102 15.31 -15.44 -30.87
CA GLU A 102 14.62 -16.41 -31.73
C GLU A 102 13.15 -16.08 -31.96
N LYS A 103 12.48 -15.41 -31.01
CA LYS A 103 11.03 -15.13 -31.09
C LYS A 103 10.71 -13.68 -31.44
N GLU A 104 11.51 -12.72 -30.97
CA GLU A 104 11.27 -11.28 -31.17
C GLU A 104 12.18 -10.66 -32.25
N GLY A 105 13.07 -11.45 -32.88
CA GLY A 105 13.96 -10.98 -33.95
C GLY A 105 14.99 -9.95 -33.48
N PHE A 106 15.43 -10.05 -32.23
CA PHE A 106 16.33 -9.09 -31.60
C PHE A 106 17.73 -9.14 -32.21
N SER A 107 18.30 -7.96 -32.54
CA SER A 107 19.63 -7.85 -33.15
C SER A 107 20.73 -8.39 -32.23
N MET A 108 21.61 -9.24 -32.76
CA MET A 108 22.77 -9.79 -32.03
C MET A 108 23.71 -8.71 -31.49
N ASN A 109 23.82 -7.57 -32.19
CA ASN A 109 24.66 -6.45 -31.72
C ASN A 109 24.07 -5.80 -30.47
N HIS A 110 22.73 -5.69 -30.38
CA HIS A 110 22.04 -5.15 -29.21
C HIS A 110 22.04 -6.15 -28.06
N LEU A 111 21.89 -7.45 -28.37
CA LEU A 111 21.94 -8.54 -27.40
C LEU A 111 23.26 -8.51 -26.61
N LYS A 112 24.39 -8.38 -27.30
CA LYS A 112 25.71 -8.39 -26.66
C LYS A 112 25.84 -7.30 -25.59
N SER A 113 25.38 -6.09 -25.86
CA SER A 113 25.42 -5.01 -24.87
C SER A 113 24.56 -5.30 -23.61
N ILE A 114 23.44 -6.01 -23.78
CA ILE A 114 22.57 -6.40 -22.67
C ILE A 114 23.22 -7.54 -21.89
N GLU A 115 23.66 -8.58 -22.59
CA GLU A 115 24.36 -9.73 -22.00
C GLU A 115 25.61 -9.28 -21.22
N ASP A 116 26.39 -8.35 -21.75
CA ASP A 116 27.54 -7.76 -21.06
C ASP A 116 27.12 -7.10 -19.74
N SER A 117 25.99 -6.40 -19.72
CA SER A 117 25.45 -5.78 -18.50
C SER A 117 25.05 -6.83 -17.46
N PHE A 118 24.35 -7.89 -17.86
CA PHE A 118 23.99 -9.00 -16.95
C PHE A 118 25.24 -9.77 -16.45
N ASN A 119 26.26 -9.93 -17.29
CA ASN A 119 27.54 -10.50 -16.86
C ASN A 119 28.28 -9.62 -15.85
N GLN A 120 28.27 -8.30 -16.05
CA GLN A 120 28.82 -7.36 -15.08
C GLN A 120 28.03 -7.35 -13.76
N ALA A 121 26.71 -7.56 -13.80
CA ALA A 121 25.88 -7.73 -12.61
C ALA A 121 26.40 -8.87 -11.71
N ILE A 122 26.80 -10.01 -12.30
CA ILE A 122 27.41 -11.13 -11.57
C ILE A 122 28.80 -10.73 -11.06
N GLN A 123 29.68 -10.25 -11.94
CA GLN A 123 31.09 -9.99 -11.61
C GLN A 123 31.27 -8.92 -10.53
N LYS A 124 30.44 -7.88 -10.55
CA LYS A 124 30.52 -6.73 -9.65
C LYS A 124 29.52 -6.78 -8.51
N GLN A 125 28.64 -7.78 -8.50
CA GLN A 125 27.59 -7.98 -7.49
C GLN A 125 26.69 -6.74 -7.31
N ASN A 126 26.40 -6.03 -8.41
CA ASN A 126 25.55 -4.83 -8.39
C ASN A 126 24.40 -4.98 -9.40
N ILE A 127 23.45 -5.85 -9.08
CA ILE A 127 22.40 -6.27 -10.01
C ILE A 127 21.55 -5.09 -10.45
N ILE A 128 21.13 -4.24 -9.51
CA ILE A 128 20.26 -3.11 -9.82
C ILE A 128 20.94 -2.16 -10.79
N TYR A 129 22.19 -1.75 -10.53
CA TYR A 129 22.90 -0.83 -11.40
C TYR A 129 22.98 -1.37 -12.84
N TYR A 130 23.45 -2.60 -13.01
CA TYR A 130 23.66 -3.15 -14.34
C TYR A 130 22.36 -3.54 -15.04
N PHE A 131 21.32 -3.91 -14.29
CA PHE A 131 19.98 -4.07 -14.85
C PHE A 131 19.46 -2.73 -15.38
N ILE A 132 19.57 -1.65 -14.61
CA ILE A 132 19.13 -0.32 -15.06
C ILE A 132 19.93 0.15 -16.28
N GLN A 133 21.23 -0.11 -16.33
CA GLN A 133 22.07 0.17 -17.50
C GLN A 133 21.62 -0.59 -18.75
N ALA A 134 21.19 -1.84 -18.62
CA ALA A 134 20.60 -2.61 -19.72
C ALA A 134 19.21 -2.08 -20.09
N TYR A 135 18.37 -1.81 -19.08
CA TYR A 135 17.00 -1.35 -19.23
C TYR A 135 16.90 0.00 -19.95
N THR A 136 17.81 0.92 -19.65
CA THR A 136 17.85 2.29 -20.21
C THR A 136 18.73 2.40 -21.46
N ALA A 137 19.25 1.29 -21.99
CA ALA A 137 20.05 1.28 -23.20
C ALA A 137 19.16 1.55 -24.44
N SER A 138 18.99 2.83 -24.77
CA SER A 138 18.10 3.34 -25.82
C SER A 138 18.30 2.71 -27.20
N SER A 139 19.51 2.24 -27.52
CA SER A 139 19.82 1.56 -28.78
C SER A 139 19.24 0.16 -28.90
N THR A 140 18.66 -0.42 -27.84
CA THR A 140 18.37 -1.86 -27.80
C THR A 140 16.89 -2.24 -27.88
N ARG A 141 15.94 -1.34 -27.59
CA ARG A 141 14.49 -1.65 -27.40
C ARG A 141 14.19 -2.67 -26.29
N PHE A 142 15.15 -2.99 -25.44
CA PHE A 142 15.00 -4.00 -24.39
C PHE A 142 13.86 -3.70 -23.41
N SER A 143 13.75 -2.45 -22.94
CA SER A 143 12.69 -2.02 -22.03
C SER A 143 11.29 -2.14 -22.62
N GLU A 144 11.12 -1.88 -23.92
CA GLU A 144 9.85 -2.02 -24.64
C GLU A 144 9.39 -3.50 -24.61
N ILE A 145 10.26 -4.41 -25.06
CA ILE A 145 9.95 -5.84 -25.18
C ILE A 145 9.76 -6.47 -23.80
N LEU A 146 10.62 -6.13 -22.84
CA LEU A 146 10.49 -6.61 -21.47
C LEU A 146 9.15 -6.19 -20.85
N ASN A 147 8.76 -4.92 -21.01
CA ASN A 147 7.49 -4.44 -20.49
C ASN A 147 6.30 -5.08 -21.21
N GLU A 148 6.37 -5.31 -22.52
CA GLU A 148 5.32 -6.03 -23.25
C GLU A 148 5.15 -7.46 -22.73
N HIS A 149 6.26 -8.21 -22.58
CA HIS A 149 6.21 -9.58 -22.05
C HIS A 149 5.71 -9.63 -20.62
N LEU A 150 6.13 -8.68 -19.77
CA LEU A 150 5.61 -8.55 -18.41
C LEU A 150 4.09 -8.33 -18.42
N ALA A 151 3.60 -7.37 -19.21
CA ALA A 151 2.17 -7.05 -19.26
C ALA A 151 1.32 -8.23 -19.78
N ARG A 152 1.86 -9.04 -20.70
CA ARG A 152 1.17 -10.19 -21.28
C ARG A 152 1.19 -11.42 -20.37
N TYR A 153 2.34 -11.74 -19.78
CA TYR A 153 2.59 -13.08 -19.23
C TYR A 153 2.82 -13.13 -17.73
N ILE A 154 3.15 -12.02 -17.05
CA ILE A 154 3.48 -12.10 -15.61
C ILE A 154 2.28 -12.51 -14.76
N ILE A 155 1.04 -12.26 -15.23
CA ILE A 155 -0.18 -12.68 -14.52
C ILE A 155 -0.38 -14.20 -14.58
N ASP A 156 0.10 -14.89 -15.62
CA ASP A 156 0.01 -16.35 -15.75
C ASP A 156 0.67 -17.09 -14.57
N TYR A 157 1.57 -16.40 -13.86
CA TYR A 157 2.14 -16.90 -12.60
C TYR A 157 1.09 -17.14 -11.50
N PHE A 158 -0.03 -16.41 -11.52
CA PHE A 158 -1.08 -16.51 -10.50
C PHE A 158 -2.24 -17.42 -10.88
N ASP A 159 -2.51 -17.60 -12.18
CA ASP A 159 -3.73 -18.23 -12.69
C ASP A 159 -3.38 -19.62 -13.25
N ASP A 160 -3.56 -20.67 -12.43
CA ASP A 160 -3.30 -22.10 -12.71
C ASP A 160 -2.07 -22.36 -13.59
N PHE A 161 -0.91 -22.22 -12.94
CA PHE A 161 0.41 -22.51 -13.48
C PHE A 161 0.49 -23.96 -13.98
N ASP A 162 0.27 -24.15 -15.29
CA ASP A 162 0.50 -25.42 -15.96
C ASP A 162 1.94 -25.42 -16.53
N PRO A 163 2.86 -26.23 -15.97
CA PRO A 163 4.23 -26.34 -16.48
C PRO A 163 4.32 -26.88 -17.92
N LYS A 164 3.20 -27.35 -18.49
CA LYS A 164 3.11 -27.78 -19.90
C LYS A 164 2.78 -26.66 -20.88
N LYS A 165 2.50 -25.44 -20.43
CA LYS A 165 2.33 -24.29 -21.34
C LYS A 165 3.68 -23.91 -21.96
N ASP A 166 3.68 -23.66 -23.28
CA ASP A 166 4.88 -23.30 -24.05
C ASP A 166 5.61 -22.03 -23.54
N ASN A 167 4.95 -21.17 -22.77
CA ASN A 167 5.51 -19.94 -22.23
C ASN A 167 6.09 -20.09 -20.80
N HIS A 168 6.15 -21.29 -20.23
CA HIS A 168 6.61 -21.52 -18.85
C HIS A 168 8.00 -20.93 -18.57
N GLY A 169 8.98 -21.22 -19.43
CA GLY A 169 10.36 -20.72 -19.27
C GLY A 169 10.45 -19.18 -19.34
N LEU A 170 9.64 -18.57 -20.20
CA LEU A 170 9.53 -17.11 -20.27
C LEU A 170 8.97 -16.55 -18.96
N VAL A 171 7.85 -17.08 -18.48
CA VAL A 171 7.22 -16.60 -17.23
C VAL A 171 8.20 -16.73 -16.06
N ASN A 172 8.94 -17.83 -15.96
CA ASN A 172 9.94 -18.02 -14.92
C ASN A 172 11.04 -16.94 -14.99
N CYS A 173 11.57 -16.66 -16.18
CA CYS A 173 12.57 -15.61 -16.38
C CYS A 173 12.04 -14.22 -16.00
N LEU A 174 10.80 -13.89 -16.37
CA LEU A 174 10.19 -12.60 -16.01
C LEU A 174 10.02 -12.48 -14.49
N VAL A 175 9.57 -13.54 -13.81
CA VAL A 175 9.48 -13.61 -12.35
C VAL A 175 10.86 -13.43 -11.72
N ASN A 176 11.89 -14.10 -12.25
CA ASN A 176 13.27 -13.97 -11.78
C ASN A 176 13.80 -12.54 -11.92
N ILE A 177 13.59 -11.89 -13.08
CA ILE A 177 13.99 -10.49 -13.31
C ILE A 177 13.35 -9.57 -12.26
N VAL A 178 12.04 -9.68 -12.06
CA VAL A 178 11.32 -8.85 -11.08
C VAL A 178 11.84 -9.12 -9.68
N THR A 179 11.97 -10.40 -9.31
CA THR A 179 12.36 -10.83 -7.96
C THR A 179 13.78 -10.41 -7.59
N LEU A 180 14.72 -10.53 -8.54
CA LEU A 180 16.11 -10.12 -8.38
C LEU A 180 16.24 -8.63 -8.05
N LEU A 181 15.29 -7.80 -8.49
CA LEU A 181 15.25 -6.38 -8.15
C LEU A 181 14.51 -6.14 -6.85
N ILE A 182 13.23 -6.54 -6.74
CA ILE A 182 12.35 -6.12 -5.64
C ILE A 182 12.68 -6.70 -4.28
N HIS A 183 13.59 -7.68 -4.19
CA HIS A 183 14.08 -8.19 -2.91
C HIS A 183 15.56 -7.91 -2.69
N HIS A 184 16.25 -7.30 -3.67
CA HIS A 184 17.69 -7.10 -3.58
C HIS A 184 18.06 -6.27 -2.34
N PRO A 185 19.09 -6.64 -1.56
CA PRO A 185 19.51 -5.88 -0.39
C PRO A 185 19.86 -4.42 -0.73
N ASP A 186 20.45 -4.18 -1.90
CA ASP A 186 20.83 -2.84 -2.36
C ASP A 186 19.68 -2.02 -2.97
N PHE A 187 18.43 -2.52 -2.97
CA PHE A 187 17.31 -1.73 -3.50
C PHE A 187 17.20 -0.37 -2.82
N ASP A 188 17.32 -0.37 -1.49
CA ASP A 188 17.24 0.84 -0.70
C ASP A 188 18.41 1.80 -0.97
N ARG A 189 19.51 1.37 -1.60
CA ARG A 189 20.59 2.28 -2.02
C ARG A 189 20.15 3.22 -3.13
N TYR A 190 19.22 2.79 -3.97
CA TYR A 190 18.71 3.53 -5.13
C TYR A 190 17.26 3.93 -4.95
N GLY A 191 16.70 3.80 -3.74
CA GLY A 191 15.28 4.05 -3.53
C GLY A 191 14.88 5.52 -3.69
N PHE A 192 13.59 5.74 -3.98
CA PHE A 192 12.99 7.06 -4.13
C PHE A 192 11.81 7.23 -3.16
N ILE A 193 11.75 8.36 -2.47
CA ILE A 193 10.58 8.82 -1.70
C ILE A 193 10.21 10.20 -2.21
N GLY A 194 8.93 10.43 -2.44
CA GLY A 194 8.41 11.70 -2.90
C GLY A 194 7.38 11.56 -4.00
N THR A 195 7.21 12.63 -4.77
CA THR A 195 6.23 12.70 -5.84
C THR A 195 6.90 12.57 -7.20
N THR A 196 6.34 11.72 -8.06
CA THR A 196 6.77 11.54 -9.46
C THR A 196 5.55 11.50 -10.38
N TYR A 197 5.76 11.83 -11.66
CA TYR A 197 4.70 12.12 -12.61
C TYR A 197 4.83 11.29 -13.88
N ARG A 198 3.70 10.91 -14.48
CA ARG A 198 3.66 10.24 -15.78
C ARG A 198 2.56 10.84 -16.64
N GLY A 199 2.93 11.22 -17.86
CA GLY A 199 1.98 11.57 -18.91
C GLY A 199 1.65 10.37 -19.77
N ILE A 200 0.39 10.19 -20.11
CA ILE A 200 -0.07 9.14 -21.01
C ILE A 200 -1.36 9.55 -21.73
N LEU A 201 -1.53 9.08 -22.96
CA LEU A 201 -2.80 9.12 -23.66
C LEU A 201 -3.65 7.92 -23.23
N MET A 202 -4.84 8.17 -22.68
CA MET A 202 -5.76 7.11 -22.26
C MET A 202 -7.09 7.19 -23.01
N THR A 203 -7.60 6.04 -23.44
CA THR A 203 -9.01 5.89 -23.81
C THR A 203 -9.91 5.93 -22.57
N GLU A 204 -11.21 6.17 -22.77
CA GLU A 204 -12.20 6.09 -21.69
C GLU A 204 -12.19 4.72 -20.98
N ASN A 205 -11.97 3.63 -21.73
CA ASN A 205 -11.90 2.28 -21.16
C ASN A 205 -10.65 2.07 -20.28
N GLU A 206 -9.53 2.71 -20.62
CA GLU A 206 -8.30 2.65 -19.82
C GLU A 206 -8.36 3.57 -18.61
N PHE A 207 -9.15 4.65 -18.69
CA PHE A 207 -9.37 5.59 -17.59
C PHE A 207 -10.38 5.06 -16.56
N CYS A 208 -11.45 4.38 -16.99
CA CYS A 208 -12.52 3.84 -16.15
C CYS A 208 -12.05 3.10 -14.86
N PRO A 209 -10.98 2.28 -14.88
CA PRO A 209 -10.48 1.60 -13.68
C PRO A 209 -9.94 2.52 -12.57
N TYR A 210 -9.61 3.79 -12.87
CA TYR A 210 -9.07 4.76 -11.92
C TYR A 210 -10.19 5.45 -11.15
N ALA A 211 -10.94 4.70 -10.34
CA ALA A 211 -11.96 5.25 -9.43
C ALA A 211 -11.37 5.58 -8.06
N VAL A 212 -11.75 6.71 -7.46
CA VAL A 212 -11.31 7.10 -6.10
C VAL A 212 -11.57 5.97 -5.10
N GLY A 213 -10.56 5.63 -4.30
CA GLY A 213 -10.58 4.50 -3.37
C GLY A 213 -10.20 3.15 -3.99
N GLY A 214 -10.17 3.06 -5.32
CA GLY A 214 -9.68 1.91 -6.07
C GLY A 214 -8.20 1.63 -5.83
N LYS A 215 -7.80 0.36 -5.97
CA LYS A 215 -6.40 -0.07 -5.88
C LYS A 215 -5.90 -0.52 -7.24
N ILE A 216 -4.70 -0.11 -7.57
CA ILE A 216 -4.07 -0.34 -8.87
C ILE A 216 -2.69 -0.92 -8.62
N MET A 217 -2.33 -1.93 -9.41
CA MET A 217 -1.01 -2.53 -9.39
C MET A 217 -0.43 -2.50 -10.79
N ASN A 218 0.80 -2.03 -10.93
CA ASN A 218 1.50 -2.11 -12.21
C ASN A 218 2.04 -3.52 -12.44
N LEU A 219 2.02 -3.95 -13.69
CA LEU A 219 2.59 -5.24 -14.10
C LEU A 219 3.97 -5.09 -14.72
N THR A 220 4.34 -3.87 -15.11
CA THR A 220 5.55 -3.54 -15.84
C THR A 220 6.39 -2.53 -15.07
N PHE A 221 7.62 -2.30 -15.53
CA PHE A 221 8.42 -1.19 -15.02
C PHE A 221 7.80 0.13 -15.52
N LEU A 222 7.32 0.96 -14.58
CA LEU A 222 6.76 2.25 -14.89
C LEU A 222 7.85 3.33 -14.81
N SER A 223 8.22 3.87 -15.96
CA SER A 223 8.98 5.12 -16.04
C SER A 223 8.10 6.29 -15.62
N THR A 224 8.63 7.15 -14.77
CA THR A 224 8.01 8.37 -14.27
C THR A 224 9.07 9.47 -14.13
N SER A 225 8.68 10.74 -14.15
CA SER A 225 9.59 11.87 -14.03
C SER A 225 9.35 12.65 -12.74
N LYS A 226 10.43 13.09 -12.08
CA LYS A 226 10.37 14.06 -10.97
C LYS A 226 9.91 15.44 -11.45
N ARG A 227 9.90 15.70 -12.76
CA ARG A 227 9.46 16.97 -13.37
C ARG A 227 8.04 16.85 -13.93
N LEU A 228 7.13 17.64 -13.37
CA LEU A 228 5.76 17.75 -13.85
C LEU A 228 5.69 18.13 -15.33
N GLU A 229 6.46 19.13 -15.75
CA GLU A 229 6.50 19.64 -17.12
C GLU A 229 6.80 18.54 -18.15
N MET A 230 7.73 17.63 -17.83
CA MET A 230 8.07 16.52 -18.73
C MET A 230 6.87 15.58 -18.89
N ALA A 231 6.21 15.23 -17.79
CA ALA A 231 5.00 14.41 -17.83
C ALA A 231 3.86 15.09 -18.60
N GLU A 232 3.69 16.40 -18.49
CA GLU A 232 2.70 17.13 -19.28
C GLU A 232 2.99 17.08 -20.78
N ILE A 233 4.26 17.22 -21.17
CA ILE A 233 4.70 17.06 -22.57
C ILE A 233 4.37 15.64 -23.06
N PHE A 234 4.75 14.61 -22.31
CA PHE A 234 4.50 13.21 -22.67
C PHE A 234 3.01 12.84 -22.71
N SER A 235 2.14 13.56 -21.99
CA SER A 235 0.69 13.36 -22.07
C SER A 235 0.08 13.88 -23.37
N GLY A 236 0.81 14.69 -24.16
CA GLY A 236 0.27 15.36 -25.35
C GLY A 236 -0.51 16.64 -25.04
N LYS A 237 -0.51 17.11 -23.78
CA LYS A 237 -1.22 18.34 -23.33
C LYS A 237 -0.87 19.57 -24.18
N GLY A 238 0.40 19.72 -24.55
CA GLY A 238 0.88 20.84 -25.37
C GLY A 238 0.34 20.84 -26.80
N GLU A 239 0.11 19.67 -27.40
CA GLU A 239 -0.48 19.56 -28.74
C GLU A 239 -2.00 19.74 -28.72
N LEU A 240 -2.65 19.20 -27.70
CA LEU A 240 -4.09 19.37 -27.46
C LEU A 240 -4.50 20.84 -27.27
N LEU A 241 -3.73 21.60 -26.49
CA LEU A 241 -3.99 23.04 -26.29
C LEU A 241 -3.82 23.85 -27.59
N LYS A 242 -3.03 23.35 -28.56
CA LYS A 242 -2.89 23.97 -29.88
C LYS A 242 -4.07 23.61 -30.80
N SER A 243 -4.57 22.38 -30.74
CA SER A 243 -5.70 21.93 -31.58
C SER A 243 -7.06 22.47 -31.11
N LEU A 244 -7.29 22.60 -29.80
CA LEU A 244 -8.51 23.19 -29.22
C LEU A 244 -8.68 24.69 -29.57
N LYS A 245 -7.61 25.38 -29.96
CA LYS A 245 -7.72 26.76 -30.48
C LYS A 245 -8.34 26.84 -31.88
N HIS A 246 -8.48 25.72 -32.59
CA HIS A 246 -8.86 25.70 -34.02
C HIS A 246 -10.05 24.77 -34.33
N SER A 247 -10.68 24.12 -33.35
CA SER A 247 -11.84 23.22 -33.58
C SER A 247 -12.93 23.33 -32.51
N ASN A 248 -14.17 23.06 -32.90
CA ASN A 248 -15.31 22.98 -31.99
C ASN A 248 -15.26 21.69 -31.15
N ASN A 249 -14.87 21.82 -29.88
CA ASN A 249 -15.29 21.04 -28.70
C ASN A 249 -15.56 19.51 -28.78
N THR A 250 -14.94 18.77 -29.69
CA THR A 250 -14.97 17.31 -29.66
C THR A 250 -13.67 16.76 -29.08
N CYS A 251 -13.72 16.27 -27.83
CA CYS A 251 -12.57 15.58 -27.24
C CYS A 251 -12.20 14.33 -28.05
N ILE A 252 -10.89 14.09 -28.20
CA ILE A 252 -10.31 12.97 -28.95
C ILE A 252 -10.61 11.64 -28.23
N GLN A 253 -10.69 10.54 -28.97
CA GLN A 253 -10.94 9.18 -28.46
C GLN A 253 -9.92 8.72 -27.39
N GLN A 254 -8.72 9.30 -27.41
CA GLN A 254 -7.71 9.18 -26.35
C GLN A 254 -7.41 10.57 -25.78
N GLN A 255 -7.47 10.71 -24.46
CA GLN A 255 -7.31 11.96 -23.75
C GLN A 255 -5.96 12.02 -23.02
N PRO A 256 -5.22 13.14 -23.15
CA PRO A 256 -4.07 13.44 -22.30
C PRO A 256 -4.41 13.30 -20.82
N THR A 257 -3.68 12.41 -20.14
CA THR A 257 -3.88 12.10 -18.74
C THR A 257 -2.55 12.22 -18.01
N LEU A 258 -2.55 13.05 -16.96
CA LEU A 258 -1.44 13.15 -16.01
C LEU A 258 -1.71 12.26 -14.81
N ILE A 259 -0.74 11.40 -14.48
CA ILE A 259 -0.77 10.57 -13.29
C ILE A 259 0.32 11.05 -12.35
N ARG A 260 -0.07 11.38 -11.12
CA ARG A 260 0.82 11.73 -10.01
C ARG A 260 0.92 10.55 -9.06
N TYR A 261 2.13 10.08 -8.79
CA TYR A 261 2.43 9.02 -7.83
C TYR A 261 3.09 9.62 -6.59
N THR A 262 2.53 9.37 -5.42
CA THR A 262 3.15 9.67 -4.12
C THR A 262 3.76 8.39 -3.56
N ILE A 263 5.08 8.32 -3.56
CA ILE A 263 5.89 7.21 -3.02
C ILE A 263 6.28 7.54 -1.58
N LYS A 264 5.97 6.62 -0.66
CA LYS A 264 6.18 6.76 0.78
C LYS A 264 7.27 5.83 1.31
N ASN A 265 7.52 4.72 0.62
CA ASN A 265 8.53 3.73 0.98
C ASN A 265 9.71 3.78 0.00
N HIS A 266 10.91 3.86 0.57
CA HIS A 266 12.17 3.81 -0.17
C HIS A 266 12.32 2.53 -1.00
N HIS A 267 11.62 1.46 -0.63
CA HIS A 267 11.67 0.15 -1.30
C HIS A 267 10.60 -0.06 -2.39
N THR A 268 9.99 1.01 -2.90
CA THR A 268 8.89 0.92 -3.90
C THR A 268 9.28 1.43 -5.27
N ALA A 269 10.18 2.41 -5.34
CA ALA A 269 10.62 3.02 -6.59
C ALA A 269 12.12 3.26 -6.54
N LEU A 270 12.76 3.22 -7.71
CA LEU A 270 14.18 3.46 -7.90
C LEU A 270 14.39 4.86 -8.47
N ASP A 271 15.21 5.67 -7.80
CA ASP A 271 15.81 6.86 -8.38
C ASP A 271 16.92 6.45 -9.34
N ILE A 272 16.68 6.61 -10.64
CA ILE A 272 17.60 6.15 -11.68
C ILE A 272 18.34 7.29 -12.39
N GLU A 273 18.19 8.54 -11.91
CA GLU A 273 18.81 9.73 -12.51
C GLU A 273 20.33 9.58 -12.68
N ASN A 274 21.00 8.98 -11.69
CA ASN A 274 22.46 8.83 -11.68
C ASN A 274 22.97 7.49 -12.22
N ILE A 275 22.07 6.59 -12.62
CA ILE A 275 22.43 5.23 -13.06
C ILE A 275 21.77 4.81 -14.37
N SER A 276 20.93 5.67 -14.96
CA SER A 276 20.42 5.53 -16.32
C SER A 276 21.54 5.74 -17.35
N LYS A 277 21.43 5.12 -18.52
CA LYS A 277 22.26 5.45 -19.69
C LYS A 277 21.82 6.74 -20.38
N ILE A 278 20.68 7.29 -19.99
CA ILE A 278 20.20 8.58 -20.48
C ILE A 278 20.51 9.61 -19.39
N PRO A 279 21.55 10.44 -19.58
CA PRO A 279 21.99 11.39 -18.56
C PRO A 279 20.92 12.46 -18.32
N ASP A 280 20.87 12.97 -17.09
CA ASP A 280 20.02 14.08 -16.66
C ASP A 280 18.50 13.86 -16.79
N GLU A 281 18.08 12.64 -17.10
CA GLU A 281 16.68 12.24 -16.94
C GLU A 281 16.43 12.08 -15.44
N LYS A 282 15.73 13.07 -14.85
CA LYS A 282 15.19 13.02 -13.49
C LYS A 282 14.10 11.96 -13.37
N GLU A 283 14.43 10.73 -13.72
CA GLU A 283 13.56 9.59 -13.90
C GLU A 283 13.53 8.76 -12.62
N VAL A 284 12.32 8.29 -12.31
CA VAL A 284 12.05 7.35 -11.24
C VAL A 284 11.39 6.14 -11.87
N LEU A 285 11.97 4.97 -11.64
CA LEU A 285 11.47 3.70 -12.15
C LEU A 285 10.72 2.96 -11.05
N ILE A 286 9.44 2.67 -11.27
CA ILE A 286 8.62 1.89 -10.34
C ILE A 286 8.57 0.44 -10.85
N PRO A 287 9.19 -0.54 -10.17
CA PRO A 287 9.17 -1.95 -10.58
C PRO A 287 7.76 -2.56 -10.54
N PRO A 288 7.53 -3.68 -11.25
CA PRO A 288 6.26 -4.42 -11.19
C PRO A 288 5.78 -4.72 -9.77
N PHE A 289 4.47 -4.84 -9.62
CA PHE A 289 3.79 -5.16 -8.37
C PHE A 289 3.83 -4.07 -7.29
N ALA A 290 4.17 -2.82 -7.64
CA ALA A 290 3.92 -1.69 -6.77
C ALA A 290 2.40 -1.40 -6.70
N LEU A 291 1.91 -1.14 -5.50
CA LEU A 291 0.48 -1.03 -5.22
C LEU A 291 0.12 0.39 -4.80
N PHE A 292 -0.82 0.97 -5.52
CA PHE A 292 -1.28 2.33 -5.31
C PHE A 292 -2.77 2.38 -5.06
N LYS A 293 -3.20 3.36 -4.27
CA LYS A 293 -4.59 3.73 -4.08
C LYS A 293 -4.88 5.00 -4.86
N VAL A 294 -5.97 5.02 -5.61
CA VAL A 294 -6.48 6.24 -6.24
C VAL A 294 -7.05 7.15 -5.14
N ILE A 295 -6.46 8.32 -4.94
CA ILE A 295 -6.92 9.28 -3.94
C ILE A 295 -7.70 10.44 -4.54
N TYR A 296 -7.50 10.72 -5.83
CA TYR A 296 -8.16 11.80 -6.55
C TYR A 296 -8.19 11.52 -8.05
N VAL A 297 -9.25 12.00 -8.69
CA VAL A 297 -9.50 11.88 -10.13
C VAL A 297 -10.21 13.14 -10.58
N GLU A 298 -9.68 13.82 -11.58
CA GLU A 298 -10.30 14.96 -12.25
C GLU A 298 -10.48 14.68 -13.73
N ARG A 299 -11.67 15.02 -14.23
CA ARG A 299 -11.99 15.03 -15.65
C ARG A 299 -12.33 16.44 -16.06
N ASN A 300 -11.47 17.04 -16.89
CA ASN A 300 -11.76 18.34 -17.44
C ASN A 300 -12.18 18.19 -18.91
N ASN A 301 -13.49 18.07 -19.11
CA ASN A 301 -14.08 17.96 -20.44
C ASN A 301 -13.87 19.22 -21.29
N ALA A 302 -13.71 20.40 -20.65
CA ALA A 302 -13.48 21.65 -21.38
C ALA A 302 -12.04 21.75 -21.91
N SER A 303 -11.07 21.22 -21.16
CA SER A 303 -9.67 21.19 -21.59
C SER A 303 -9.23 19.85 -22.17
N CYS A 304 -10.14 18.88 -22.33
CA CYS A 304 -9.91 17.47 -22.70
C CYS A 304 -8.64 16.87 -22.04
N TYR A 305 -8.43 17.18 -20.76
CA TYR A 305 -7.26 16.79 -19.98
C TYR A 305 -7.70 16.19 -18.66
N ASN A 306 -7.10 15.07 -18.28
CA ASN A 306 -7.44 14.36 -17.06
C ASN A 306 -6.26 14.33 -16.09
N GLU A 307 -6.58 14.26 -14.80
CA GLU A 307 -5.59 14.13 -13.76
C GLU A 307 -5.97 13.02 -12.78
N ILE A 308 -4.99 12.19 -12.41
CA ILE A 308 -5.15 11.07 -11.50
C ILE A 308 -4.06 11.17 -10.43
N HIS A 309 -4.44 11.09 -9.16
CA HIS A 309 -3.47 11.01 -8.07
C HIS A 309 -3.52 9.65 -7.40
N LEU A 310 -2.34 9.04 -7.32
CA LEU A 310 -2.09 7.72 -6.79
C LEU A 310 -1.19 7.85 -5.57
N GLU A 311 -1.60 7.26 -4.46
CA GLU A 311 -0.81 7.21 -3.25
C GLU A 311 -0.36 5.78 -3.00
N GLU A 312 0.93 5.58 -2.71
CA GLU A 312 1.45 4.28 -2.33
C GLU A 312 0.63 3.72 -1.16
N CYS A 313 0.20 2.46 -1.30
CA CYS A 313 -0.46 1.79 -0.20
C CYS A 313 0.56 1.49 0.91
N ASP A 314 0.45 2.21 2.03
CA ASP A 314 1.16 1.95 3.29
C ASP A 314 0.76 0.59 3.86
N GLU A 315 1.29 -0.49 3.28
CA GLU A 315 1.17 -1.84 3.83
C GLU A 315 2.48 -2.31 4.47
N SER A 316 3.46 -1.41 4.65
CA SER A 316 4.59 -1.60 5.57
C SER A 316 4.11 -1.81 7.02
N ILE A 317 2.95 -1.26 7.39
CA ILE A 317 2.27 -1.58 8.66
C ILE A 317 1.70 -3.02 8.67
N CYS A 318 1.50 -3.66 7.50
CA CYS A 318 1.01 -5.04 7.40
C CYS A 318 2.12 -6.10 7.29
N LYS A 319 3.37 -5.71 6.99
CA LYS A 319 4.49 -6.67 6.83
C LYS A 319 5.21 -6.99 8.15
N THR A 320 5.24 -6.07 9.13
CA THR A 320 5.78 -6.37 10.47
C THR A 320 4.76 -7.06 11.39
N LEU A 321 3.46 -6.98 11.06
CA LEU A 321 2.38 -7.45 11.93
C LEU A 321 1.75 -8.79 11.55
N ARG A 322 2.19 -9.45 10.46
CA ARG A 322 1.74 -10.81 10.12
C ARG A 322 2.43 -11.92 10.93
N THR A 323 3.47 -11.62 11.70
CA THR A 323 4.15 -12.63 12.53
C THR A 323 3.79 -12.60 14.02
N HIS A 324 3.11 -11.59 14.57
CA HIS A 324 2.86 -11.57 16.03
C HIS A 324 1.46 -11.13 16.45
N LEU A 325 0.54 -12.08 16.32
CA LEU A 325 -0.50 -12.37 17.32
C LEU A 325 -0.63 -13.89 17.54
N TYR A 326 0.47 -14.65 17.38
CA TYR A 326 0.51 -16.13 17.53
C TYR A 326 -0.60 -16.90 16.78
N GLY A 327 -1.11 -16.36 15.65
CA GLY A 327 -2.25 -16.95 14.93
C GLY A 327 -3.60 -16.84 15.67
N LEU A 328 -3.66 -16.09 16.78
CA LEU A 328 -4.83 -15.94 17.66
C LEU A 328 -5.77 -14.80 17.24
N PHE A 329 -5.42 -13.91 16.31
CA PHE A 329 -6.33 -12.86 15.84
C PHE A 329 -6.02 -12.38 14.42
N SER A 330 -7.06 -12.15 13.62
CA SER A 330 -6.94 -11.80 12.20
C SER A 330 -7.81 -10.61 11.84
N ARG A 331 -7.47 -9.91 10.74
CA ARG A 331 -8.31 -8.84 10.19
C ARG A 331 -9.73 -9.31 9.89
N LYS A 332 -9.88 -10.52 9.34
CA LYS A 332 -11.19 -11.13 9.04
C LYS A 332 -12.02 -11.30 10.32
N THR A 333 -11.37 -11.74 11.40
CA THR A 333 -12.01 -11.87 12.72
C THR A 333 -12.40 -10.50 13.27
N PHE A 334 -11.51 -9.50 13.16
CA PHE A 334 -11.80 -8.13 13.58
C PHE A 334 -13.00 -7.55 12.81
N ASP A 335 -13.01 -7.62 11.49
CA ASP A 335 -14.12 -7.12 10.66
C ASP A 335 -15.44 -7.83 10.96
N TYR A 336 -15.40 -9.13 11.26
CA TYR A 336 -16.61 -9.88 11.64
C TYR A 336 -17.13 -9.45 13.01
N ILE A 337 -16.25 -9.23 13.99
CA ILE A 337 -16.63 -8.74 15.31
C ILE A 337 -17.22 -7.34 15.16
N PHE A 338 -16.56 -6.44 14.43
CA PHE A 338 -16.96 -5.04 14.25
C PHE A 338 -17.78 -4.79 12.98
N ASN A 339 -18.57 -5.76 12.53
CA ASN A 339 -19.32 -5.71 11.27
C ASN A 339 -20.41 -4.62 11.22
N GLU A 340 -20.83 -4.11 12.38
CA GLU A 340 -21.79 -3.00 12.51
C GLU A 340 -21.14 -1.62 12.32
N LEU A 341 -19.80 -1.53 12.30
CA LEU A 341 -19.09 -0.27 12.03
C LEU A 341 -19.06 0.02 10.52
N ASP A 342 -19.10 1.31 10.17
CA ASP A 342 -18.75 1.72 8.82
C ASP A 342 -17.30 1.32 8.52
N LYS A 343 -17.01 1.03 7.25
CA LYS A 343 -15.72 0.51 6.81
C LYS A 343 -14.54 1.41 7.20
N ASN A 344 -14.73 2.74 7.17
CA ASN A 344 -13.68 3.70 7.52
C ASN A 344 -13.37 3.66 9.03
N THR A 345 -14.38 3.54 9.87
CA THR A 345 -14.18 3.37 11.32
C THR A 345 -13.56 2.01 11.66
N SER A 346 -13.96 0.93 10.98
CA SER A 346 -13.30 -0.38 11.13
C SER A 346 -11.81 -0.31 10.76
N ASP A 347 -11.48 0.33 9.64
CA ASP A 347 -10.10 0.50 9.17
C ASP A 347 -9.25 1.32 10.15
N ARG A 348 -9.78 2.45 10.65
CA ARG A 348 -9.09 3.28 11.65
C ARG A 348 -8.80 2.52 12.94
N ARG A 349 -9.79 1.77 13.46
CA ARG A 349 -9.60 0.99 14.68
C ARG A 349 -8.65 -0.18 14.50
N TRP A 350 -8.72 -0.87 13.36
CA TRP A 350 -7.76 -1.93 13.05
C TRP A 350 -6.32 -1.40 13.00
N ASN A 351 -6.10 -0.28 12.31
CA ASN A 351 -4.77 0.32 12.21
C ASN A 351 -4.26 0.78 13.57
N ALA A 352 -5.13 1.38 14.39
CA ALA A 352 -4.78 1.74 15.76
C ALA A 352 -4.39 0.51 16.59
N PHE A 353 -5.17 -0.57 16.55
CA PHE A 353 -4.84 -1.82 17.24
C PHE A 353 -3.46 -2.34 16.84
N LEU A 354 -3.18 -2.33 15.53
CA LEU A 354 -1.90 -2.78 14.99
C LEU A 354 -0.71 -1.97 15.52
N ILE A 355 -0.78 -0.64 15.39
CA ILE A 355 0.27 0.29 15.88
C ILE A 355 0.53 0.07 17.38
N VAL A 356 -0.53 -0.06 18.17
CA VAL A 356 -0.42 -0.21 19.61
C VAL A 356 0.09 -1.59 20.00
N ASN A 357 -0.35 -2.65 19.32
CA ASN A 357 0.13 -4.00 19.57
C ASN A 357 1.64 -4.11 19.33
N GLU A 358 2.15 -3.48 18.28
CA GLU A 358 3.59 -3.40 17.99
C GLU A 358 4.34 -2.67 19.11
N LYS A 359 3.83 -1.52 19.55
CA LYS A 359 4.45 -0.70 20.61
C LYS A 359 4.41 -1.38 21.98
N MET A 360 3.26 -1.91 22.38
CA MET A 360 3.02 -2.46 23.72
C MET A 360 3.39 -3.94 23.83
N LYS A 361 3.66 -4.61 22.70
CA LYS A 361 3.92 -6.06 22.63
C LYS A 361 2.86 -6.85 23.38
N TRP A 362 1.58 -6.56 23.10
CA TRP A 362 0.48 -7.23 23.78
C TRP A 362 0.48 -8.73 23.40
N LYS A 363 0.45 -9.58 24.42
CA LYS A 363 0.52 -11.04 24.26
C LYS A 363 -0.70 -11.66 24.93
N PRO A 364 -1.81 -11.92 24.24
CA PRO A 364 -2.93 -12.62 24.85
C PRO A 364 -2.54 -14.04 25.26
N ILE A 365 -3.17 -14.58 26.31
CA ILE A 365 -2.85 -15.91 26.85
C ILE A 365 -3.33 -17.01 25.89
N ASN A 366 -4.57 -16.93 25.43
CA ASN A 366 -5.20 -17.90 24.54
C ASN A 366 -6.35 -17.24 23.76
N LYS A 367 -7.09 -18.04 22.97
CA LYS A 367 -8.25 -17.55 22.19
C LYS A 367 -9.36 -16.98 23.07
N GLU A 368 -9.51 -17.44 24.32
CA GLU A 368 -10.50 -16.90 25.27
C GLU A 368 -10.15 -15.51 25.78
N ASP A 369 -8.86 -15.25 26.07
CA ASP A 369 -8.38 -13.92 26.43
C ASP A 369 -8.71 -12.91 25.31
N VAL A 370 -8.43 -13.29 24.06
CA VAL A 370 -8.76 -12.46 22.89
C VAL A 370 -10.26 -12.26 22.73
N ALA A 371 -11.05 -13.34 22.84
CA ALA A 371 -12.50 -13.26 22.68
C ALA A 371 -13.15 -12.35 23.72
N THR A 372 -12.71 -12.46 24.97
CA THR A 372 -13.20 -11.66 26.09
C THR A 372 -12.82 -10.18 25.93
N PHE A 373 -11.57 -9.89 25.56
CA PHE A 373 -11.12 -8.51 25.30
C PHE A 373 -11.97 -7.84 24.22
N PHE A 374 -12.13 -8.50 23.07
CA PHE A 374 -12.88 -7.94 21.95
C PHE A 374 -14.37 -7.82 22.19
N ALA A 375 -14.95 -8.71 23.01
CA ALA A 375 -16.35 -8.56 23.43
C ALA A 375 -16.58 -7.29 24.27
N HIS A 376 -15.64 -6.97 25.17
CA HIS A 376 -15.74 -5.77 25.99
C HIS A 376 -15.51 -4.48 25.21
N VAL A 377 -14.61 -4.50 24.21
CA VAL A 377 -14.32 -3.30 23.39
C VAL A 377 -15.28 -3.09 22.22
N HIS A 378 -15.94 -4.16 21.75
CA HIS A 378 -16.90 -4.08 20.65
C HIS A 378 -18.13 -3.26 21.00
N ARG A 379 -18.73 -3.53 22.17
CA ARG A 379 -20.01 -2.91 22.54
C ARG A 379 -19.86 -1.66 23.39
N GLN A 380 -19.04 -0.73 22.93
CA GLN A 380 -19.07 0.61 23.50
C GLN A 380 -19.47 1.58 22.41
N LYS A 381 -20.79 1.83 22.34
CA LYS A 381 -21.32 2.97 21.58
C LYS A 381 -20.49 4.19 22.00
N THR A 382 -19.68 4.69 21.09
CA THR A 382 -19.04 5.99 21.19
C THR A 382 -20.13 7.00 21.53
N GLY A 383 -20.16 7.49 22.77
CA GLY A 383 -21.11 8.52 23.20
C GLY A 383 -22.14 8.16 24.28
N LEU A 384 -22.07 7.00 24.94
CA LEU A 384 -22.83 6.80 26.20
C LEU A 384 -22.23 7.69 27.31
N LYS A 385 -22.74 8.92 27.43
CA LYS A 385 -22.47 9.84 28.55
C LYS A 385 -23.16 9.32 29.82
N PHE A 386 -22.71 8.20 30.37
CA PHE A 386 -23.10 7.84 31.74
C PHE A 386 -22.43 8.83 32.70
N LEU A 387 -23.26 9.49 33.53
CA LEU A 387 -22.94 10.46 34.60
C LEU A 387 -21.49 10.99 34.56
N ALA A 388 -21.30 12.07 33.79
CA ALA A 388 -20.09 12.85 33.85
C ALA A 388 -19.98 13.50 35.23
N LEU A 389 -18.90 13.21 35.95
CA LEU A 389 -18.43 14.07 37.04
C LEU A 389 -18.19 15.46 36.44
N LYS A 390 -18.97 16.45 36.88
CA LYS A 390 -18.77 17.86 36.59
C LYS A 390 -18.28 18.48 37.89
N CYS A 391 -17.01 18.89 37.92
CA CYS A 391 -16.49 19.69 39.03
C CYS A 391 -16.77 21.16 38.71
N ASP A 392 -17.36 21.88 39.66
CA ASP A 392 -17.60 23.32 39.59
C ASP A 392 -16.25 24.09 39.66
N GLU A 393 -16.27 25.36 39.25
CA GLU A 393 -15.16 26.32 39.26
C GLU A 393 -14.52 26.47 40.65
N THR A 394 -15.22 26.07 41.71
CA THR A 394 -14.79 26.07 43.12
C THR A 394 -14.08 24.78 43.58
N ARG A 395 -13.79 23.82 42.69
CA ARG A 395 -13.20 22.48 42.98
C ARG A 395 -14.06 21.54 43.82
N THR A 396 -15.32 21.88 44.11
CA THR A 396 -16.25 20.92 44.73
C THR A 396 -16.77 19.94 43.68
N CYS A 397 -16.34 18.69 43.78
CA CYS A 397 -16.85 17.58 42.97
C CYS A 397 -17.94 16.84 43.76
N ASN A 398 -19.08 16.55 43.13
CA ASN A 398 -20.15 15.79 43.80
C ASN A 398 -19.73 14.31 43.87
N TYR A 399 -19.07 13.94 44.97
CA TYR A 399 -18.61 12.58 45.23
C TYR A 399 -19.81 11.70 45.56
N THR A 400 -20.00 10.61 44.82
CA THR A 400 -20.83 9.50 45.32
C THR A 400 -20.09 8.19 45.46
N GLN A 401 -18.86 8.01 44.94
CA GLN A 401 -18.08 6.79 45.19
C GLN A 401 -16.57 7.07 45.30
N LYS A 402 -16.02 6.99 46.52
CA LYS A 402 -14.59 6.79 46.77
C LYS A 402 -14.21 5.43 46.20
N HIS A 403 -13.32 5.37 45.20
CA HIS A 403 -12.79 4.10 44.74
C HIS A 403 -11.59 3.68 45.60
N PRO A 404 -11.55 2.44 46.13
CA PRO A 404 -10.48 1.98 47.03
C PRO A 404 -9.05 2.08 46.45
N TRP A 405 -8.93 2.13 45.13
CA TRP A 405 -7.67 2.19 44.37
C TRP A 405 -7.30 3.60 43.89
N CYS A 406 -8.08 4.62 44.24
CA CYS A 406 -7.76 6.00 43.92
C CYS A 406 -7.04 6.66 45.09
N ASN A 407 -5.81 7.12 44.85
CA ASN A 407 -5.01 7.80 45.87
C ASN A 407 -5.63 9.18 46.18
N ASP A 408 -5.77 9.54 47.45
CA ASP A 408 -6.50 10.76 47.88
C ASP A 408 -5.91 12.08 47.31
N TYR A 409 -4.65 12.06 46.86
CA TYR A 409 -3.97 13.21 46.25
C TYR A 409 -4.33 13.44 44.77
N VAL A 410 -4.97 12.49 44.09
CA VAL A 410 -5.32 12.61 42.67
C VAL A 410 -6.62 13.40 42.56
N GLN A 411 -6.51 14.68 42.21
CA GLN A 411 -7.66 15.57 42.05
C GLN A 411 -8.06 15.69 40.57
N PRO A 412 -9.36 15.73 40.25
CA PRO A 412 -9.83 16.02 38.91
C PRO A 412 -9.49 17.47 38.50
N MET A 413 -9.21 17.68 37.21
CA MET A 413 -8.92 19.02 36.69
C MET A 413 -10.21 19.84 36.56
N VAL A 414 -10.15 21.11 36.97
CA VAL A 414 -11.28 22.05 36.86
C VAL A 414 -11.74 22.15 35.40
N GLY A 415 -13.06 22.12 35.17
CA GLY A 415 -13.64 22.17 33.83
C GLY A 415 -13.48 20.90 33.00
N ARG A 416 -12.85 19.84 33.52
CA ARG A 416 -12.73 18.54 32.83
C ARG A 416 -13.75 17.53 33.34
N GLN A 417 -14.16 16.64 32.45
CA GLN A 417 -15.10 15.56 32.73
C GLN A 417 -14.48 14.21 32.43
N TYR A 418 -14.69 13.24 33.33
CA TYR A 418 -14.09 11.90 33.25
C TYR A 418 -15.15 10.80 33.07
N TYR A 419 -16.09 11.02 32.16
CA TYR A 419 -17.04 10.00 31.71
C TYR A 419 -16.33 8.93 30.84
N GLY A 420 -17.04 7.84 30.56
CA GLY A 420 -16.53 6.73 29.73
C GLY A 420 -16.07 7.19 28.35
N ARG A 421 -14.80 6.96 27.99
CA ARG A 421 -14.26 7.21 26.63
C ARG A 421 -13.44 6.04 26.10
N GLY A 422 -13.25 6.05 24.78
CA GLY A 422 -12.40 5.08 24.07
C GLY A 422 -12.99 3.68 24.07
N TRP A 423 -12.13 2.70 23.77
CA TRP A 423 -12.54 1.31 23.54
C TRP A 423 -12.98 0.58 24.80
N ILE A 424 -12.50 1.02 25.97
CA ILE A 424 -12.75 0.34 27.25
C ILE A 424 -13.67 1.15 28.18
N GLN A 425 -14.20 2.30 27.73
CA GLN A 425 -15.08 3.21 28.49
C GLN A 425 -14.33 3.64 29.75
N LEU A 426 -13.10 4.14 29.55
CA LEU A 426 -12.29 4.62 30.67
C LEU A 426 -13.08 5.70 31.41
N TRP A 427 -13.42 5.43 32.66
CA TRP A 427 -14.22 6.28 33.52
C TRP A 427 -13.45 6.56 34.81
N SER A 428 -13.74 7.69 35.46
CA SER A 428 -13.08 8.21 36.67
C SER A 428 -11.70 8.84 36.42
N HIS A 429 -11.50 10.05 36.97
CA HIS A 429 -10.25 10.81 36.93
C HIS A 429 -9.04 10.00 37.41
N CYS A 430 -9.23 9.10 38.38
CA CYS A 430 -8.19 8.20 38.88
C CYS A 430 -7.66 7.27 37.79
N ASN A 431 -8.56 6.71 36.97
CA ASN A 431 -8.17 5.82 35.88
C ASN A 431 -7.51 6.61 34.73
N TYR A 432 -7.95 7.85 34.47
CA TYR A 432 -7.26 8.74 33.53
C TYR A 432 -5.86 9.12 34.03
N TYR A 433 -5.69 9.39 35.33
CA TYR A 433 -4.39 9.64 35.93
C TYR A 433 -3.47 8.41 35.83
N ASN A 434 -3.95 7.23 36.24
CA ASN A 434 -3.17 6.00 36.18
C ASN A 434 -2.78 5.63 34.74
N ALA A 435 -3.70 5.78 33.79
CA ALA A 435 -3.41 5.63 32.37
C ALA A 435 -2.39 6.67 31.89
N SER A 436 -2.48 7.91 32.38
CA SER A 436 -1.54 8.98 32.01
C SER A 436 -0.11 8.65 32.40
N GLN A 437 0.08 8.17 33.63
CA GLN A 437 1.38 7.76 34.13
C GLN A 437 1.92 6.56 33.36
N ALA A 438 1.10 5.53 33.18
CA ALA A 438 1.55 4.28 32.55
C ALA A 438 1.84 4.43 31.04
N LEU A 439 1.13 5.31 30.35
CA LEU A 439 1.27 5.53 28.91
C LEU A 439 2.15 6.73 28.56
N SER A 440 2.51 7.55 29.56
CA SER A 440 3.21 8.84 29.37
C SER A 440 2.43 9.78 28.43
N ILE A 441 1.12 9.91 28.66
CA ILE A 441 0.20 10.77 27.90
C ILE A 441 -0.64 11.55 28.91
N ASP A 442 -0.71 12.87 28.83
CA ASP A 442 -1.50 13.66 29.78
C ASP A 442 -3.02 13.56 29.52
N LEU A 443 -3.62 12.45 29.97
CA LEU A 443 -5.05 12.18 29.87
C LEU A 443 -5.82 12.80 31.04
N LEU A 444 -5.16 13.16 32.14
CA LEU A 444 -5.81 13.83 33.26
C LEU A 444 -6.21 15.27 32.87
N SER A 445 -5.32 16.05 32.26
CA SER A 445 -5.66 17.39 31.77
C SER A 445 -6.38 17.38 30.42
N ASN A 446 -6.22 16.31 29.63
CA ASN A 446 -6.79 16.19 28.29
C ASN A 446 -7.58 14.88 28.11
N PRO A 447 -8.67 14.65 28.87
CA PRO A 447 -9.40 13.38 28.82
C PRO A 447 -10.05 13.10 27.46
N ASP A 448 -10.33 14.13 26.65
CA ASP A 448 -10.96 13.98 25.33
C ASP A 448 -10.07 13.27 24.30
N LEU A 449 -8.75 13.23 24.53
CA LEU A 449 -7.80 12.50 23.69
C LEU A 449 -8.19 11.02 23.53
N VAL A 450 -8.74 10.41 24.59
CA VAL A 450 -9.19 9.01 24.60
C VAL A 450 -10.36 8.77 23.63
N SER A 451 -11.12 9.82 23.30
CA SER A 451 -12.22 9.75 22.32
C SER A 451 -11.84 10.25 20.92
N GLN A 452 -10.85 11.14 20.82
CA GLN A 452 -10.47 11.79 19.56
C GLN A 452 -9.40 11.01 18.78
N ASN A 453 -8.63 10.16 19.47
CA ASN A 453 -7.50 9.46 18.88
C ASN A 453 -7.60 7.94 19.11
N GLU A 454 -7.82 7.18 18.04
CA GLU A 454 -7.98 5.73 18.08
C GLU A 454 -6.73 4.99 18.59
N VAL A 455 -5.52 5.52 18.34
CA VAL A 455 -4.26 4.95 18.87
C VAL A 455 -4.22 5.11 20.39
N ILE A 456 -4.61 6.27 20.92
CA ILE A 456 -4.69 6.51 22.37
C ILE A 456 -5.80 5.65 23.00
N ALA A 457 -6.97 5.58 22.36
CA ALA A 457 -8.08 4.75 22.81
C ALA A 457 -7.68 3.26 22.94
N SER A 458 -6.92 2.77 21.95
CA SER A 458 -6.41 1.40 21.93
C SER A 458 -5.32 1.17 22.99
N GLN A 459 -4.38 2.12 23.17
CA GLN A 459 -3.37 2.08 24.24
C GLN A 459 -4.02 1.98 25.62
N VAL A 460 -5.02 2.82 25.88
CA VAL A 460 -5.78 2.82 27.13
C VAL A 460 -6.47 1.47 27.37
N ALA A 461 -7.10 0.88 26.35
CA ALA A 461 -7.76 -0.41 26.49
C ALA A 461 -6.78 -1.56 26.78
N MET A 462 -5.67 -1.63 26.05
CA MET A 462 -4.64 -2.65 26.26
C MET A 462 -3.95 -2.50 27.62
N TRP A 463 -3.68 -1.27 28.04
CA TRP A 463 -3.16 -0.97 29.37
C TRP A 463 -4.13 -1.42 30.45
N TYR A 464 -5.40 -1.02 30.37
CA TYR A 464 -6.41 -1.36 31.36
C TYR A 464 -6.55 -2.88 31.49
N TRP A 465 -6.61 -3.59 30.36
CA TRP A 465 -6.70 -5.05 30.34
C TRP A 465 -5.56 -5.74 31.09
N LYS A 466 -4.34 -5.18 31.00
CA LYS A 466 -3.17 -5.70 31.71
C LYS A 466 -3.15 -5.25 33.18
N ALA A 467 -3.41 -3.98 33.46
CA ALA A 467 -3.24 -3.37 34.78
C ALA A 467 -4.27 -3.89 35.80
N TYR A 468 -5.47 -4.25 35.36
CA TYR A 468 -6.56 -4.71 36.22
C TYR A 468 -6.71 -6.25 36.25
N GLY A 469 -5.68 -6.99 35.83
CA GLY A 469 -5.66 -8.46 35.95
C GLY A 469 -6.69 -9.22 35.11
N MET A 470 -7.30 -8.56 34.11
CA MET A 470 -8.40 -9.13 33.33
C MET A 470 -8.04 -10.44 32.62
N ARG A 471 -6.77 -10.54 32.18
CA ARG A 471 -6.27 -11.65 31.35
C ARG A 471 -6.42 -13.02 32.02
N GLU A 472 -6.26 -13.11 33.33
CA GLU A 472 -6.32 -14.39 34.05
C GLU A 472 -7.74 -14.95 34.09
N TYR A 473 -8.73 -14.10 34.35
CA TYR A 473 -10.15 -14.44 34.30
C TYR A 473 -10.60 -14.72 32.87
N ALA A 474 -10.19 -13.85 31.93
CA ALA A 474 -10.52 -13.97 30.52
C ALA A 474 -10.02 -15.29 29.93
N ALA A 475 -8.78 -15.69 30.21
CA ALA A 475 -8.21 -16.94 29.70
C ALA A 475 -8.92 -18.20 30.20
N LYS A 476 -9.65 -18.11 31.32
CA LYS A 476 -10.47 -19.20 31.90
C LYS A 476 -11.93 -19.17 31.44
N GLY A 477 -12.32 -18.21 30.60
CA GLY A 477 -13.71 -18.01 30.16
C GLY A 477 -14.62 -17.43 31.26
N GLN A 478 -14.06 -16.81 32.30
CA GLN A 478 -14.80 -16.20 33.41
C GLN A 478 -15.28 -14.78 33.02
N PHE A 479 -16.21 -14.73 32.06
CA PHE A 479 -16.68 -13.47 31.47
C PHE A 479 -17.39 -12.56 32.47
N ASN A 480 -18.16 -13.15 33.39
CA ASN A 480 -18.80 -12.45 34.49
C ASN A 480 -17.80 -11.70 35.39
N GLU A 481 -16.68 -12.32 35.75
CA GLU A 481 -15.63 -11.71 36.57
C GLU A 481 -14.99 -10.51 35.85
N THR A 482 -14.69 -10.64 34.56
CA THR A 482 -14.18 -9.50 33.77
C THR A 482 -15.21 -8.37 33.64
N THR A 483 -16.51 -8.70 33.62
CA THR A 483 -17.61 -7.71 33.62
C THR A 483 -17.71 -7.00 34.96
N LYS A 484 -17.58 -7.71 36.09
CA LYS A 484 -17.52 -7.12 37.44
C LYS A 484 -16.35 -6.16 37.60
N LEU A 485 -15.19 -6.49 37.04
CA LEU A 485 -14.00 -5.64 37.09
C LEU A 485 -14.10 -4.39 36.19
N LEU A 486 -14.78 -4.50 35.05
CA LEU A 486 -14.93 -3.39 34.11
C LEU A 486 -16.05 -2.44 34.51
N THR A 487 -17.20 -3.01 34.83
CA THR A 487 -18.46 -2.28 35.08
C THR A 487 -19.24 -2.95 36.21
N PRO A 488 -18.80 -2.82 37.48
CA PRO A 488 -19.46 -3.45 38.63
C PRO A 488 -20.95 -3.09 38.76
N ASN A 489 -21.33 -1.89 38.33
CA ASN A 489 -22.70 -1.40 38.37
C ASN A 489 -23.65 -2.11 37.38
N GLU A 490 -23.13 -2.90 36.44
CA GLU A 490 -23.92 -3.79 35.56
C GLU A 490 -24.35 -5.08 36.26
N CYS A 491 -23.85 -5.41 37.47
CA CYS A 491 -23.95 -6.73 38.11
C CYS A 491 -24.99 -6.94 39.26
N PRO A 492 -26.17 -6.29 39.29
CA PRO A 492 -27.33 -6.88 39.95
C PRO A 492 -28.41 -7.32 38.94
N LYS A 493 -28.92 -8.55 39.09
CA LYS A 493 -29.89 -9.30 38.24
C LYS A 493 -31.17 -8.58 37.76
N VAL A 494 -31.40 -7.31 38.08
CA VAL A 494 -32.71 -6.66 37.94
C VAL A 494 -32.91 -5.94 36.61
N ASN A 495 -31.85 -5.54 35.88
CA ASN A 495 -31.95 -5.17 34.46
C ASN A 495 -30.60 -4.72 33.91
N ARG A 496 -30.24 -5.16 32.69
CA ARG A 496 -29.65 -4.29 31.66
C ARG A 496 -29.39 -5.07 30.36
N ILE A 497 -30.06 -4.65 29.29
CA ILE A 497 -29.79 -5.01 27.88
C ILE A 497 -28.28 -5.02 27.56
N ASP A 498 -27.50 -4.19 28.25
CA ASP A 498 -26.06 -4.05 28.08
C ASP A 498 -25.30 -5.35 28.41
N GLN A 499 -25.59 -6.01 29.53
CA GLN A 499 -24.95 -7.26 29.91
C GLN A 499 -25.31 -8.39 28.94
N TYR A 500 -26.59 -8.52 28.60
CA TYR A 500 -27.04 -9.48 27.60
C TYR A 500 -26.29 -9.28 26.28
N THR A 501 -26.14 -8.03 25.84
CA THR A 501 -25.47 -7.80 24.56
C THR A 501 -23.96 -8.05 24.62
N ARG A 502 -23.27 -7.73 25.74
CA ARG A 502 -21.87 -8.11 25.94
C ARG A 502 -21.69 -9.62 25.84
N VAL A 503 -22.58 -10.38 26.47
CA VAL A 503 -22.60 -11.85 26.40
C VAL A 503 -22.83 -12.32 24.96
N GLN A 504 -23.81 -11.75 24.24
CA GLN A 504 -24.05 -12.13 22.83
C GLN A 504 -22.82 -11.86 21.94
N THR A 505 -22.16 -10.70 22.12
CA THR A 505 -20.92 -10.40 21.41
C THR A 505 -19.82 -11.39 21.77
N TYR A 506 -19.65 -11.71 23.06
CA TYR A 506 -18.66 -12.68 23.51
C TYR A 506 -18.89 -14.06 22.89
N LEU A 507 -20.11 -14.56 22.89
CA LEU A 507 -20.48 -15.82 22.24
C LEU A 507 -20.21 -15.78 20.72
N ARG A 508 -20.53 -14.67 20.05
CA ARG A 508 -20.25 -14.45 18.63
C ARG A 508 -18.74 -14.49 18.33
N VAL A 509 -17.92 -13.84 19.16
CA VAL A 509 -16.46 -13.83 18.99
C VAL A 509 -15.87 -15.23 19.23
N ARG A 510 -16.34 -15.93 20.26
CA ARG A 510 -15.94 -17.32 20.56
C ARG A 510 -16.23 -18.27 19.41
N GLN A 511 -17.39 -18.10 18.76
CA GLN A 511 -17.73 -18.87 17.56
C GLN A 511 -16.71 -18.68 16.44
N CYS A 512 -16.18 -17.45 16.23
CA CYS A 512 -15.12 -17.21 15.23
C CYS A 512 -13.84 -18.00 15.49
N TYR A 513 -13.63 -18.38 16.74
CA TYR A 513 -12.44 -19.09 17.20
C TYR A 513 -12.59 -20.61 17.26
N GLY A 514 -13.80 -21.11 16.96
CA GLY A 514 -14.16 -22.52 17.12
C GLY A 514 -14.30 -22.94 18.58
N LEU A 515 -14.57 -21.98 19.49
CA LEU A 515 -14.78 -22.25 20.91
C LEU A 515 -16.24 -22.62 21.18
N GLN A 516 -16.49 -23.56 22.10
CA GLN A 516 -17.84 -24.00 22.46
C GLN A 516 -18.63 -22.86 23.09
N THR A 517 -19.81 -22.52 22.59
CA THR A 517 -20.63 -21.39 23.08
C THR A 517 -21.35 -21.65 24.41
N SER A 518 -21.37 -22.89 24.91
CA SER A 518 -21.93 -23.25 26.22
C SER A 518 -20.88 -23.11 27.33
N ILE A 519 -21.02 -22.12 28.23
CA ILE A 519 -20.05 -21.84 29.32
C ILE A 519 -20.68 -21.79 30.72
N GLY A 520 -21.91 -22.28 30.87
CA GLY A 520 -22.58 -22.37 32.17
C GLY A 520 -22.72 -21.02 32.87
N ASP A 521 -22.61 -21.02 34.20
CA ASP A 521 -22.90 -19.86 35.08
C ASP A 521 -21.87 -18.71 35.01
N SER A 522 -20.80 -18.85 34.21
CA SER A 522 -19.69 -17.87 34.16
C SER A 522 -19.91 -16.69 33.20
N LEU A 523 -21.12 -16.55 32.66
CA LEU A 523 -21.47 -15.51 31.68
C LEU A 523 -22.03 -14.22 32.30
N TYR A 524 -22.79 -14.36 33.39
CA TYR A 524 -23.56 -13.26 33.98
C TYR A 524 -23.12 -12.99 35.42
N CYS A 525 -23.22 -11.72 35.80
CA CYS A 525 -23.11 -11.19 37.15
C CYS A 525 -24.42 -10.41 37.46
#